data_AF-A0A5S9M2L2-F1
#
_entry.id   AF-A0A5S9M2L2-F1
#
_cell.length_a   1.000
_cell.length_b   1.000
_cell.length_c   1.000
_cell.angle_alpha   90.00
_cell.angle_beta   90.00
_cell.angle_gamma   90.00
#
_symmetry.space_group_name_H-M   'P 1'
#
loop_
_entity.id
_entity.type
_entity.pdbx_description
1 polymer ?
#
loop_
_entity_poly.entity_id
_entity_poly.type
_entity_poly.pdbx_seq_one_letter_code
_entity_poly.pdbx_strand_id
1 'polypeptide(L)'
;MKRENQKEEALAILQVKSRDNARTPMQWTSEKNAGFSTGTPWIEPADNDISVEAALKDRTSIFYHYQALCRLRKELDVITYGSFSLLLAEDPKIFFCLC
;
A
#
# COMPACT_ATOMS: atom_id res chain seq x y z
N MET A 1 -16.31 -33.26 -0.24
CA MET A 1 -15.15 -33.25 0.68
C MET A 1 -13.83 -32.90 0.00
N LYS A 2 -13.05 -33.81 -0.64
CA LYS A 2 -11.70 -33.44 -1.18
C LYS A 2 -11.68 -32.30 -2.22
N ARG A 3 -12.74 -32.15 -3.02
CA ARG A 3 -12.84 -31.10 -4.06
C ARG A 3 -13.32 -29.74 -3.54
N GLU A 4 -13.93 -29.68 -2.36
CA GLU A 4 -14.42 -28.44 -1.75
C GLU A 4 -13.28 -27.71 -1.03
N ASN A 5 -12.48 -28.42 -0.22
CA ASN A 5 -11.29 -27.84 0.40
C ASN A 5 -10.32 -27.25 -0.64
N GLN A 6 -10.15 -27.87 -1.80
CA GLN A 6 -9.30 -27.35 -2.87
C GLN A 6 -9.82 -26.03 -3.47
N LYS A 7 -11.15 -25.82 -3.52
CA LYS A 7 -11.72 -24.56 -4.01
C LYS A 7 -11.59 -23.45 -2.98
N GLU A 8 -11.80 -23.76 -1.70
CA GLU A 8 -11.62 -22.81 -0.61
C GLU A 8 -10.16 -22.38 -0.48
N GLU A 9 -9.21 -23.32 -0.56
CA GLU A 9 -7.77 -23.02 -0.59
C GLU A 9 -7.40 -22.17 -1.81
N ALA A 10 -7.92 -22.52 -2.99
CA ALA A 10 -7.69 -21.72 -4.19
C ALA A 10 -8.25 -20.30 -4.06
N LEU A 11 -9.43 -20.14 -3.47
CA LEU A 11 -10.05 -18.84 -3.25
C LEU A 11 -9.27 -18.02 -2.22
N ALA A 12 -8.80 -18.64 -1.14
CA ALA A 12 -7.95 -17.97 -0.13
C ALA A 12 -6.64 -17.48 -0.73
N ILE A 13 -5.98 -18.30 -1.57
CA ILE A 13 -4.77 -17.89 -2.30
C ILE A 13 -5.08 -16.72 -3.23
N LEU A 14 -6.21 -16.77 -3.94
CA LEU A 14 -6.63 -15.70 -4.85
C LEU A 14 -6.89 -14.40 -4.09
N GLN A 15 -7.56 -14.44 -2.93
CA GLN A 15 -7.82 -13.26 -2.11
C GLN A 15 -6.54 -12.53 -1.68
N VAL A 16 -5.46 -13.26 -1.40
CA VAL A 16 -4.19 -12.65 -0.98
C VAL A 16 -3.35 -12.19 -2.17
N LYS A 17 -3.37 -12.93 -3.28
CA LYS A 17 -2.47 -12.72 -4.42
C LYS A 17 -3.11 -12.04 -5.62
N SER A 18 -4.41 -11.75 -5.58
CA SER A 18 -5.11 -11.17 -6.73
C SER A 18 -4.56 -9.78 -7.05
N ARG A 19 -4.38 -9.54 -8.35
CA ARG A 19 -4.01 -8.22 -8.88
C ARG A 19 -5.10 -7.19 -8.61
N ASP A 20 -6.34 -7.64 -8.46
CA ASP A 20 -7.49 -6.76 -8.30
C ASP A 20 -7.48 -6.07 -6.93
N ASN A 21 -6.75 -6.60 -5.94
CA ASN A 21 -6.47 -5.92 -4.68
C ASN A 21 -5.78 -4.56 -4.88
N ALA A 22 -4.96 -4.41 -5.93
CA ALA A 22 -4.25 -3.17 -6.25
C ALA A 22 -4.99 -2.30 -7.29
N ARG A 23 -6.17 -2.73 -7.74
CA ARG A 23 -6.93 -2.07 -8.81
C ARG A 23 -8.27 -1.53 -8.34
N THR A 24 -8.57 -1.69 -7.05
CA THR A 24 -9.71 -1.01 -6.43
C THR A 24 -9.60 0.50 -6.68
N PRO A 25 -10.71 1.19 -6.90
CA PRO A 25 -10.73 2.63 -7.09
C PRO A 25 -9.97 3.40 -6.01
N MET A 26 -9.28 4.47 -6.42
CA MET A 26 -8.62 5.38 -5.48
C MET A 26 -9.65 6.05 -4.56
N GLN A 27 -9.41 6.02 -3.26
CA GLN A 27 -10.30 6.61 -2.25
C GLN A 27 -9.98 8.09 -2.02
N TRP A 28 -10.53 8.97 -2.84
CA TRP A 28 -10.29 10.41 -2.76
C TRP A 28 -10.97 11.08 -1.57
N THR A 29 -12.26 10.79 -1.36
CA THR A 29 -13.09 11.39 -0.29
C THR A 29 -13.93 10.30 0.40
N SER A 30 -14.64 10.66 1.47
CA SER A 30 -15.61 9.78 2.14
C SER A 30 -17.00 9.74 1.46
N GLU A 31 -17.12 10.32 0.26
CA GLU A 31 -18.39 10.34 -0.47
C GLU A 31 -18.66 9.02 -1.20
N LYS A 32 -19.78 8.95 -1.91
CA LYS A 32 -20.15 7.77 -2.72
C LYS A 32 -19.02 7.37 -3.67
N ASN A 33 -18.78 6.07 -3.79
CA ASN A 33 -17.67 5.49 -4.57
C ASN A 33 -16.29 6.05 -4.17
N ALA A 34 -16.12 6.48 -2.92
CA ALA A 34 -14.93 7.13 -2.39
C ALA A 34 -14.48 8.37 -3.19
N GLY A 35 -15.43 9.08 -3.82
CA GLY A 35 -15.14 10.24 -4.68
C GLY A 35 -14.45 9.90 -6.00
N PHE A 36 -14.33 8.62 -6.37
CA PHE A 36 -13.67 8.20 -7.61
C PHE A 36 -14.50 8.45 -8.87
N SER A 37 -15.81 8.22 -8.80
CA SER A 37 -16.73 8.37 -9.93
C SER A 37 -18.16 8.64 -9.44
N THR A 38 -18.90 9.43 -10.22
CA THR A 38 -20.34 9.66 -10.01
C THR A 38 -21.21 8.51 -10.52
N GLY A 39 -20.66 7.68 -11.42
CA GLY A 39 -21.31 6.48 -11.97
C GLY A 39 -21.01 5.21 -11.16
N THR A 40 -21.19 4.04 -11.77
CA THR A 40 -20.82 2.76 -11.15
C THR A 40 -19.37 2.42 -11.50
N PRO A 41 -18.46 2.29 -10.52
CA PRO A 41 -17.09 1.88 -10.79
C PRO A 41 -17.07 0.40 -11.21
N TRP A 42 -16.04 0.04 -11.99
CA TRP A 42 -15.87 -1.32 -12.54
C TRP A 42 -15.46 -2.37 -11.49
N ILE A 43 -14.89 -1.92 -10.37
CA ILE A 43 -14.65 -2.66 -9.13
C ILE A 43 -15.09 -1.74 -7.98
N GLU A 44 -15.65 -2.31 -6.92
CA GLU A 44 -16.04 -1.55 -5.73
C GLU A 44 -14.80 -0.99 -5.00
N PRO A 45 -14.85 0.25 -4.46
CA PRO A 45 -13.81 0.74 -3.56
C PRO A 45 -13.60 -0.21 -2.38
N ALA A 46 -12.40 -0.20 -1.79
CA ALA A 46 -12.17 -1.03 -0.63
C ALA A 46 -13.00 -0.55 0.57
N ASP A 47 -13.49 -1.50 1.36
CA ASP A 47 -14.34 -1.25 2.52
C ASP A 47 -13.47 -0.91 3.74
N ASN A 48 -13.02 0.35 3.82
CA ASN A 48 -12.27 0.88 4.95
C ASN A 48 -12.39 2.41 5.06
N ASP A 49 -12.03 2.96 6.23
CA ASP A 49 -12.14 4.39 6.55
C ASP A 49 -10.91 5.22 6.13
N ILE A 50 -10.30 4.92 4.98
CA ILE A 50 -9.13 5.65 4.48
C ILE A 50 -9.56 6.58 3.33
N SER A 51 -9.06 7.82 3.30
CA SER A 51 -9.23 8.69 2.14
C SER A 51 -8.08 9.68 2.00
N VAL A 52 -7.84 10.16 0.78
CA VAL A 52 -6.85 11.22 0.52
C VAL A 52 -7.23 12.50 1.25
N GLU A 53 -8.52 12.85 1.25
CA GLU A 53 -9.03 14.02 1.95
C GLU A 53 -8.69 13.98 3.45
N ALA A 54 -8.95 12.86 4.12
CA ALA A 54 -8.60 12.68 5.53
C ALA A 54 -7.09 12.74 5.77
N ALA A 55 -6.30 12.07 4.92
CA ALA A 55 -4.84 12.07 5.01
C ALA A 55 -4.23 13.47 4.81
N LEU A 56 -4.83 14.32 3.97
CA LEU A 56 -4.35 15.69 3.76
C LEU A 56 -4.67 16.63 4.93
N LYS A 57 -5.79 16.39 5.64
CA LYS A 57 -6.20 17.14 6.83
C LYS A 57 -5.33 16.82 8.05
N ASP A 58 -4.92 15.56 8.21
CA ASP A 58 -4.05 15.13 9.31
C ASP A 58 -2.56 15.28 8.97
N ARG A 59 -1.84 16.13 9.71
CA ARG A 59 -0.39 16.35 9.52
C ARG A 59 0.50 15.19 9.98
N THR A 60 -0.04 14.27 10.76
CA THR A 60 0.65 13.04 11.19
C THR A 60 0.39 11.86 10.25
N SER A 61 -0.36 12.08 9.16
CA SER A 61 -0.75 11.03 8.24
C SER A 61 0.42 10.42 7.46
N ILE A 62 0.17 9.21 6.94
CA ILE A 62 1.11 8.50 6.08
C ILE A 62 1.49 9.31 4.83
N PHE A 63 0.60 10.18 4.32
CA PHE A 63 0.87 11.03 3.17
C PHE A 63 2.06 11.98 3.44
N TYR A 64 2.04 12.69 4.57
CA TYR A 64 3.13 13.61 4.91
C TYR A 64 4.41 12.87 5.29
N HIS A 65 4.30 11.68 5.88
CA HIS A 65 5.45 10.82 6.11
C HIS A 65 6.15 10.43 4.79
N TYR A 66 5.40 9.94 3.80
CA TYR A 66 5.95 9.63 2.48
C TYR A 66 6.46 10.86 1.74
N GLN A 67 5.79 12.01 1.86
CA GLN A 67 6.26 13.27 1.29
C GLN A 67 7.65 13.64 1.86
N ALA A 68 7.85 13.48 3.17
CA ALA A 68 9.14 13.73 3.82
C ALA A 68 10.23 12.75 3.33
N LEU A 69 9.92 11.47 3.18
CA LEU A 69 10.85 10.46 2.63
C LEU A 69 11.23 10.76 1.17
N CYS A 70 10.24 11.14 0.34
CA CYS A 70 10.48 11.56 -1.04
C CYS A 70 11.36 12.81 -1.12
N ARG A 71 11.20 13.76 -0.19
CA ARG A 71 12.08 14.93 -0.09
C ARG A 71 13.50 14.51 0.30
N LEU A 72 13.65 13.66 1.33
CA LEU A 72 14.94 13.17 1.78
C LEU A 72 15.72 12.46 0.65
N ARG A 73 15.04 11.63 -0.16
CA ARG A 73 15.62 10.97 -1.34
C ARG A 73 16.15 11.95 -2.40
N LYS A 74 15.52 13.12 -2.53
CA LYS A 74 15.92 14.17 -3.48
C LYS A 74 17.04 15.06 -2.95
N GLU A 75 17.10 15.25 -1.64
CA GLU A 75 18.08 16.14 -0.99
C GLU A 75 19.38 15.41 -0.63
N LEU A 76 19.33 14.11 -0.38
CA LEU A 76 20.48 13.30 0.01
C LEU A 76 20.82 12.29 -1.08
N ASP A 77 21.86 12.58 -1.85
CA ASP A 77 22.36 11.70 -2.92
C ASP A 77 22.70 10.30 -2.42
N VAL A 78 23.17 10.15 -1.16
CA VAL A 78 23.48 8.84 -0.55
C VAL A 78 22.27 7.90 -0.54
N ILE A 79 21.04 8.42 -0.49
CA ILE A 79 19.83 7.58 -0.51
C ILE A 79 19.53 7.03 -1.92
N THR A 80 20.00 7.73 -2.96
CA THR A 80 19.74 7.34 -4.36
C THR A 80 20.94 6.63 -4.99
N TYR A 81 22.16 7.08 -4.69
CA TYR A 81 23.42 6.67 -5.32
C TYR A 81 24.45 6.10 -4.34
N GLY A 82 24.14 6.10 -3.03
CA GLY A 82 25.01 5.51 -2.02
C GLY A 82 25.20 4.01 -2.20
N SER A 83 26.24 3.49 -1.57
CA SER A 83 26.56 2.07 -1.61
C SER A 83 25.69 1.32 -0.61
N PHE A 84 24.93 0.33 -1.08
CA PHE A 84 24.10 -0.49 -0.20
C PHE A 84 24.92 -1.64 0.40
N SER A 85 24.96 -1.73 1.73
CA SER A 85 25.52 -2.89 2.45
C SER A 85 24.56 -3.38 3.53
N LEU A 86 24.04 -4.60 3.36
CA LEU A 86 23.18 -5.26 4.36
C LEU A 86 24.03 -5.84 5.48
N LEU A 87 23.84 -5.38 6.71
CA LEU A 87 24.70 -5.75 7.84
C LEU A 87 24.13 -6.88 8.70
N LEU A 88 22.81 -6.97 8.80
CA LEU A 88 22.11 -8.00 9.58
C LEU A 88 21.27 -8.90 8.67
N ALA A 89 21.91 -9.52 7.68
CA ALA A 89 21.20 -10.31 6.66
C ALA A 89 20.44 -11.52 7.22
N GLU A 90 20.91 -12.09 8.33
CA GLU A 90 20.35 -13.28 8.95
C GLU A 90 19.40 -12.97 10.11
N ASP A 91 19.28 -11.71 10.54
CA ASP A 91 18.38 -11.35 11.64
C ASP A 91 16.91 -11.31 11.13
N PRO A 92 16.01 -12.16 11.66
CA PRO A 92 14.64 -12.24 11.17
C PRO A 92 13.74 -11.08 11.65
N LYS A 93 14.24 -10.19 12.52
CA LYS A 93 13.47 -9.12 13.15
C LYS A 93 13.94 -7.72 12.74
N ILE A 94 15.22 -7.56 12.43
CA ILE A 94 15.82 -6.25 12.17
C ILE A 94 16.38 -6.20 10.75
N PHE A 95 15.83 -5.29 9.94
CA PHE A 95 16.45 -4.92 8.66
C PHE A 95 17.38 -3.72 8.87
N PHE A 96 18.70 -3.96 8.82
CA PHE A 96 19.70 -2.92 8.99
C PHE A 96 20.72 -2.91 7.84
N CYS A 97 20.86 -1.76 7.19
CA CYS A 97 21.80 -1.55 6.09
C CYS A 97 22.51 -0.20 6.23
N LEU A 98 23.69 -0.09 5.63
CA LEU A 98 24.36 1.18 5.37
C LEU A 98 24.04 1.62 3.94
N CYS A 99 23.91 2.94 3.76
CA CYS A 99 23.79 3.62 2.48
C CYS A 99 25.05 4.47 2.27
#